data_AF-A0A7W8BIR5-F1
#
_entry.id   AF-A0A7W8BIR5-F1
#
_cell.length_a   1.000
_cell.length_b   1.000
_cell.length_c   1.000
_cell.angle_alpha   90.00
_cell.angle_beta   90.00
_cell.angle_gamma   90.00
#
_symmetry.space_group_name_H-M   'P 1'
#
loop_
_entity.id
_entity.type
_entity.pdbx_description
1 polymer ?
#
loop_
_entity_poly.entity_id
_entity_poly.type
_entity_poly.pdbx_seq_one_letter_code
_entity_poly.pdbx_strand_id
1 'polypeptide(L)'
;MTRADRDREPRLLPWTGADGKPCYLVTDGTGYLSRRADTVEDTQLAMADELLGHAADLLTDRRVTEDQLRFLLARMRESLTDVCRIAESRGARLAATRSTRPTPGGR
;
A
#
# COMPACT_ATOMS: atom_id res chain seq x y z
N MET A 1 11.05 15.36 -26.05
CA MET A 1 10.27 14.98 -24.86
C MET A 1 8.80 15.18 -25.20
N THR A 2 8.15 14.12 -25.66
CA THR A 2 6.77 14.12 -26.19
C THR A 2 5.75 14.33 -25.08
N ARG A 3 4.59 14.91 -25.41
CA ARG A 3 3.49 15.21 -24.49
C ARG A 3 3.02 13.99 -23.65
N ALA A 4 3.24 12.77 -24.13
CA ALA A 4 2.94 11.51 -23.46
C ALA A 4 3.87 11.16 -22.27
N ASP A 5 5.03 11.80 -22.16
CA ASP A 5 5.99 11.56 -21.06
C ASP A 5 5.63 12.35 -19.79
N ARG A 6 4.74 13.35 -19.91
CA ARG A 6 4.27 14.17 -18.78
C ARG A 6 3.15 13.51 -17.96
N ASP A 7 2.57 12.40 -18.43
CA ASP A 7 1.40 11.76 -17.81
C ASP A 7 1.75 10.44 -17.08
N ARG A 8 3.03 10.04 -17.03
CA ARG A 8 3.46 8.81 -16.35
C ARG A 8 4.01 9.11 -14.96
N GLU A 9 3.12 9.29 -13.99
CA GLU A 9 3.53 9.42 -12.59
C GLU A 9 4.05 8.08 -12.04
N PRO A 10 5.19 8.07 -11.33
CA PRO A 10 5.74 6.86 -10.75
C PRO A 10 4.82 6.33 -9.64
N ARG A 11 4.36 5.08 -9.76
CA ARG A 11 3.61 4.36 -8.75
C ARG A 11 4.55 3.76 -7.71
N LEU A 12 4.37 4.08 -6.43
CA LEU A 12 4.99 3.36 -5.33
C LEU A 12 4.46 1.91 -5.27
N LEU A 13 5.35 0.93 -5.27
CA LEU A 13 4.99 -0.49 -5.18
C LEU A 13 4.83 -0.93 -3.73
N PRO A 14 3.97 -1.92 -3.44
CA PRO A 14 3.70 -2.39 -2.07
C PRO A 14 4.83 -3.27 -1.49
N TRP A 15 5.88 -3.54 -2.28
CA TRP A 15 7.10 -4.22 -1.85
C TRP A 15 8.32 -3.32 -2.00
N THR A 16 9.36 -3.64 -1.24
CA THR A 16 10.67 -2.99 -1.32
C THR A 16 11.59 -3.69 -2.32
N GLY A 17 12.67 -2.98 -2.69
CA GLY A 17 13.78 -3.57 -3.42
C GLY A 17 14.61 -4.51 -2.54
N ALA A 18 15.59 -5.17 -3.14
CA ALA A 18 16.49 -6.09 -2.44
C ALA A 18 17.27 -5.42 -1.29
N ASP A 19 17.45 -4.10 -1.34
CA ASP A 19 18.10 -3.29 -0.31
C ASP A 19 17.13 -2.67 0.70
N GLY A 20 15.85 -3.08 0.68
CA GLY A 20 14.81 -2.54 1.54
C GLY A 20 14.33 -1.13 1.16
N LYS A 21 14.81 -0.56 0.05
CA LYS A 21 14.38 0.77 -0.39
C LYS A 21 13.00 0.72 -1.08
N PRO A 22 12.23 1.82 -1.05
CA PRO A 22 11.00 1.94 -1.81
C PRO A 22 11.23 1.68 -3.30
N CYS A 23 10.35 0.89 -3.92
CA CYS A 23 10.37 0.63 -5.36
C CYS A 23 9.27 1.41 -6.08
N TYR A 24 9.59 1.96 -7.25
CA TYR A 24 8.65 2.72 -8.07
C TYR A 24 8.49 2.10 -9.45
N LEU A 25 7.27 2.13 -9.97
CA LEU A 25 6.90 1.68 -11.31
C LEU A 25 6.43 2.87 -12.15
N VAL A 26 7.11 3.16 -13.25
CA VAL A 26 6.65 4.14 -14.25
C VAL A 26 5.76 3.41 -15.25
N THR A 27 4.47 3.73 -15.27
CA THR A 27 3.46 3.02 -16.05
C THR A 27 2.25 3.91 -16.33
N ASP A 28 1.42 3.55 -17.32
CA ASP A 28 0.09 4.13 -17.53
C ASP A 28 -0.98 3.57 -16.57
N GLY A 29 -0.59 2.65 -15.68
CA GLY A 29 -1.45 2.08 -14.64
C GLY A 29 -2.12 0.76 -15.04
N THR A 30 -2.02 0.31 -16.30
CA THR A 30 -2.77 -0.88 -16.78
C THR A 30 -1.93 -2.14 -16.97
N GLY A 31 -0.61 -2.04 -16.88
CA GLY A 31 0.34 -3.13 -17.12
C GLY A 31 0.27 -4.29 -16.12
N TYR A 32 0.95 -5.40 -16.44
CA TYR A 32 1.04 -6.60 -15.59
C TYR A 32 1.55 -6.28 -14.17
N LEU A 33 2.57 -5.44 -14.05
CA LEU A 33 3.13 -5.04 -12.75
C LEU A 33 2.15 -4.20 -11.92
N SER A 34 1.28 -3.41 -12.55
CA SER A 34 0.21 -2.68 -11.85
C SER A 34 -0.80 -3.64 -11.24
N ARG A 35 -1.28 -4.62 -12.02
CA ARG A 35 -2.19 -5.65 -11.50
C ARG A 35 -1.56 -6.49 -10.41
N ARG A 36 -0.27 -6.84 -10.55
CA ARG A 36 0.48 -7.53 -9.50
C ARG A 36 0.57 -6.68 -8.24
N ALA A 37 0.81 -5.38 -8.37
CA ALA A 37 0.79 -4.46 -7.24
C ALA A 37 -0.59 -4.44 -6.57
N ASP A 38 -1.68 -4.37 -7.33
CA ASP A 38 -3.04 -4.43 -6.77
C ASP A 38 -3.28 -5.74 -5.99
N THR A 39 -2.90 -6.90 -6.55
CA THR A 39 -3.00 -8.19 -5.84
C THR A 39 -2.20 -8.22 -4.55
N VAL A 40 -0.97 -7.66 -4.54
CA VAL A 40 -0.17 -7.64 -3.30
C VAL A 40 -0.75 -6.66 -2.28
N GLU A 41 -1.24 -5.50 -2.70
CA GLU A 41 -1.96 -4.57 -1.82
C GLU A 41 -3.14 -5.30 -1.15
N ASP A 42 -3.97 -6.00 -1.91
CA ASP A 42 -5.14 -6.72 -1.38
C ASP A 42 -4.76 -7.85 -0.42
N THR A 43 -3.73 -8.65 -0.75
CA THR A 43 -3.22 -9.69 0.14
C THR A 43 -2.70 -9.11 1.46
N GLN A 44 -1.91 -8.04 1.41
CA GLN A 44 -1.38 -7.41 2.62
C GLN A 44 -2.48 -6.83 3.50
N LEU A 45 -3.53 -6.24 2.90
CA LEU A 45 -4.69 -5.73 3.64
C LEU A 45 -5.51 -6.85 4.27
N ALA A 46 -5.72 -7.97 3.58
CA ALA A 46 -6.40 -9.13 4.14
C ALA A 46 -5.62 -9.72 5.33
N MET A 47 -4.30 -9.86 5.20
CA MET A 47 -3.44 -10.31 6.30
C MET A 47 -3.46 -9.34 7.50
N ALA A 48 -3.56 -8.04 7.25
CA ALA A 48 -3.69 -7.04 8.31
C ALA A 48 -5.03 -7.19 9.06
N ASP A 49 -6.13 -7.43 8.34
CA ASP A 49 -7.45 -7.67 8.93
C ASP A 49 -7.47 -8.96 9.78
N GLU A 50 -6.89 -10.04 9.29
CA GLU A 50 -6.72 -11.29 10.05
C GLU A 50 -5.91 -11.06 11.33
N LEU A 51 -4.82 -10.28 11.26
CA LEU A 51 -3.99 -9.94 12.40
C LEU A 51 -4.75 -9.10 13.44
N LEU A 52 -5.62 -8.19 13.00
CA LEU A 52 -6.50 -7.43 13.89
C LEU A 52 -7.47 -8.36 14.64
N GLY A 53 -8.03 -9.36 13.97
CA GLY A 53 -8.84 -10.40 14.62
C GLY A 53 -8.06 -11.15 15.70
N HIS A 54 -6.84 -11.60 15.37
CA HIS A 54 -5.98 -12.29 16.34
C HIS A 54 -5.57 -11.39 17.52
N ALA A 55 -5.35 -10.10 17.26
CA ALA A 55 -5.07 -9.13 18.31
C ALA A 55 -6.25 -8.99 19.28
N ALA A 56 -7.48 -8.93 18.75
CA ALA A 56 -8.68 -8.85 19.56
C ALA A 56 -8.84 -10.08 20.47
N ASP A 57 -8.64 -11.29 19.92
CA ASP A 57 -8.71 -12.53 20.69
C ASP A 57 -7.66 -12.55 21.81
N LEU A 58 -6.39 -12.26 21.49
CA LEU A 58 -5.30 -12.21 22.47
C LEU A 58 -5.54 -11.18 23.58
N LEU A 59 -6.08 -10.00 23.26
CA LEU A 59 -6.33 -8.96 24.26
C LEU A 59 -7.45 -9.33 25.24
N THR A 60 -8.32 -10.29 24.91
CA THR A 60 -9.36 -10.79 25.82
C THR A 60 -8.88 -11.94 26.70
N ASP A 61 -7.81 -12.63 26.32
CA ASP A 61 -7.27 -13.77 27.07
C ASP A 61 -6.33 -13.31 28.20
N ARG A 62 -6.77 -13.53 29.45
CA ARG A 62 -6.01 -13.19 30.67
C ARG A 62 -4.77 -14.05 30.89
N ARG A 63 -4.55 -15.09 30.09
CA ARG A 63 -3.41 -16.00 30.18
C ARG A 63 -2.27 -15.61 29.24
N VAL A 64 -2.45 -14.58 28.42
CA VAL A 64 -1.43 -14.13 27.45
C VAL A 64 -0.16 -13.67 28.16
N THR A 65 0.97 -14.13 27.64
CA THR A 65 2.29 -13.83 28.17
C THR A 65 2.85 -12.53 27.58
N GLU A 66 3.83 -11.96 28.26
CA GLU A 66 4.54 -10.78 27.75
C GLU A 66 5.21 -11.04 26.39
N ASP A 67 5.79 -12.22 26.18
CA ASP A 67 6.42 -12.60 24.91
C ASP A 67 5.41 -12.67 23.76
N GLN A 68 4.20 -13.17 24.03
CA GLN A 68 3.12 -13.18 23.05
C GLN A 68 2.68 -11.75 22.69
N LEU A 69 2.60 -10.84 23.66
CA LEU A 69 2.30 -9.43 23.41
C LEU A 69 3.42 -8.72 22.61
N ARG A 70 4.68 -8.96 22.96
CA ARG A 70 5.83 -8.41 22.22
C ARG A 70 5.84 -8.91 20.77
N PHE A 71 5.56 -10.19 20.55
CA PHE A 71 5.42 -10.76 19.22
C PHE A 71 4.27 -10.11 18.45
N LEU A 72 3.08 -10.00 19.06
CA LEU A 72 1.92 -9.34 18.45
C LEU A 72 2.25 -7.90 18.05
N LEU A 73 2.87 -7.12 18.93
CA LEU A 73 3.28 -5.74 18.64
C LEU A 73 4.30 -5.65 17.49
N ALA A 74 5.23 -6.60 17.39
CA ALA A 74 6.17 -6.65 16.28
C ALA A 74 5.44 -6.91 14.95
N ARG A 75 4.51 -7.86 14.92
CA ARG A 75 3.68 -8.16 13.73
C ARG A 75 2.77 -7.01 13.35
N MET A 76 2.18 -6.33 14.34
CA MET A 76 1.35 -5.15 14.13
C MET A 76 2.16 -4.01 13.53
N ARG A 77 3.40 -3.77 14.02
CA ARG A 77 4.29 -2.75 13.44
C ARG A 77 4.61 -3.02 11.97
N GLU A 78 4.90 -4.27 11.63
CA GLU A 78 5.19 -4.69 10.25
C GLU A 78 3.97 -4.49 9.34
N SER A 79 2.81 -4.98 9.77
CA SER A 79 1.56 -4.84 9.02
C SER A 79 1.14 -3.37 8.84
N LEU A 80 1.24 -2.54 9.88
CA LEU A 80 0.94 -1.12 9.78
C LEU A 80 1.90 -0.37 8.86
N THR A 81 3.17 -0.77 8.80
CA THR A 81 4.14 -0.21 7.85
C THR A 81 3.70 -0.48 6.41
N ASP A 82 3.24 -1.70 6.13
CA ASP A 82 2.72 -2.06 4.82
C ASP A 82 1.41 -1.31 4.49
N VAL A 83 0.48 -1.22 5.44
CA VAL A 83 -0.77 -0.45 5.27
C VAL A 83 -0.50 1.03 4.96
N CYS A 84 0.44 1.67 5.66
CA CYS A 84 0.84 3.06 5.38
C CYS A 84 1.39 3.20 3.94
N ARG A 85 2.26 2.29 3.50
CA ARG A 85 2.79 2.28 2.13
C ARG A 85 1.68 2.15 1.08
N ILE A 86 0.70 1.28 1.32
CA ILE A 86 -0.45 1.10 0.44
C ILE A 86 -1.28 2.38 0.39
N ALA A 87 -1.55 3.00 1.53
CA ALA A 87 -2.29 4.25 1.62
C ALA A 87 -1.60 5.40 0.87
N GLU A 88 -0.28 5.54 1.03
CA GLU A 88 0.54 6.50 0.27
C GLU A 88 0.45 6.25 -1.24
N SER A 89 0.63 5.00 -1.68
CA SER A 89 0.54 4.62 -3.08
C SER A 89 -0.83 4.93 -3.69
N ARG A 90 -1.92 4.54 -3.00
CA ARG A 90 -3.29 4.83 -3.43
C ARG A 90 -3.57 6.32 -3.45
N GLY A 91 -3.11 7.06 -2.44
CA GLY A 91 -3.24 8.51 -2.35
C GLY A 91 -2.58 9.23 -3.53
N ALA A 92 -1.36 8.85 -3.89
CA ALA A 92 -0.66 9.39 -5.06
C ALA A 92 -1.43 9.13 -6.36
N ARG A 93 -1.93 7.91 -6.59
CA ARG A 93 -2.72 7.58 -7.79
C ARG A 93 -4.04 8.35 -7.88
N LEU A 94 -4.68 8.62 -6.74
CA LEU A 94 -5.89 9.44 -6.68
C LEU A 94 -5.59 10.91 -7.00
N ALA A 95 -4.47 11.45 -6.51
CA ALA A 95 -4.04 12.80 -6.85
C ALA A 95 -3.71 12.95 -8.34
N ALA A 96 -3.00 11.97 -8.92
CA ALA A 96 -2.72 11.88 -10.36
C ALA A 96 -4.00 12.02 -11.19
N THR A 97 -4.99 11.18 -10.87
CA THR A 97 -6.27 11.13 -11.58
C THR A 97 -7.04 12.46 -11.51
N ARG A 98 -6.98 13.17 -10.37
CA ARG A 98 -7.61 14.49 -10.22
C ARG A 98 -6.93 15.55 -11.09
N SER A 99 -5.60 15.46 -11.26
CA SER A 99 -4.81 16.39 -12.07
C SER A 99 -5.09 16.24 -13.57
N THR A 100 -5.35 15.02 -14.05
CA THR A 100 -5.61 14.74 -15.48
C THR A 100 -7.03 15.09 -15.94
N ARG A 101 -7.94 15.51 -15.04
CA ARG A 101 -9.32 15.88 -15.43
C ARG A 101 -9.28 17.14 -16.31
N PRO A 102 -9.73 17.12 -17.57
CA PRO A 102 -9.68 18.29 -18.43
C PRO A 102 -10.55 19.40 -17.85
N THR A 103 -10.00 20.62 -17.75
CA THR A 103 -10.77 21.82 -17.44
C THR A 103 -11.92 21.92 -18.46
N PRO A 104 -13.20 21.96 -18.04
CA PRO A 104 -14.28 22.16 -18.99
C PRO A 104 -14.09 23.52 -19.65
N GLY A 105 -13.95 23.52 -20.98
CA GLY A 105 -13.63 24.70 -21.77
C GLY A 105 -14.58 25.86 -21.47
N GLY A 106 -14.00 27.00 -21.13
CA GLY A 106 -14.70 28.28 -21.05
C GLY A 106 -15.08 28.75 -22.46
N ARG A 107 -16.32 29.25 -22.54
CA ARG A 107 -17.10 29.75 -23.69
C ARG A 107 -16.31 30.45 -24.79
#